data_AF-A0A327PDJ6-F1
#
_entry.id   AF-A0A327PDJ6-F1
#
_cell.length_a   1.000
_cell.length_b   1.000
_cell.length_c   1.000
_cell.angle_alpha   90.00
_cell.angle_beta   90.00
_cell.angle_gamma   90.00
#
_symmetry.space_group_name_H-M   'P 1'
#
loop_
_entity.id
_entity.type
_entity.pdbx_description
1 polymer ?
#
loop_
_entity_poly.entity_id
_entity_poly.type
_entity_poly.pdbx_seq_one_letter_code
_entity_poly.pdbx_strand_id
1 'polypeptide(L)'
;MKVCLLIPDGIGIRNYLYSDIIPLLRESKFEVAVWHSLDPAVMKEAERINPQVNFENHTFNFYKEDPLPRFLRDCVGYARLKVNANLESNPTILDNWLPKKNLKGKLSNYLAEIVGGTFTTLDKISKVDAIIQHQHRKSAAYRKYKADLKKINPDILFCTHQREPNAGVAMLAAQDLGIRTVAAIFSWDNLPKGRLPMRASDYLVWSEYMEEELLKYFPDIEKKNIKIVGTPQFDFYSNEKLIKTREEFAIENNLDSQKRWICFSGDDSLTSPHDPIYLSDLGKALQNESDIEVLFRPVPVEGFERYQAVLKKFPFIKTLVPKWRKGELWSKFFPYPEDIAVLVNLAYHSDTVVNVGSTMALDFAQFNKPGVYVNYEVMPDHPWSIKRVYQFQHFRTFEDLDAVSWIRSTDDILPTIRRAIDCPMEIAKDRLLWRDRIVFQDQGSTASSRIVDYLITTHK
;
A
#
# COMPACT_ATOMS: atom_id res chain seq x y z
N MET A 1 -27.22 13.02 -6.16
CA MET A 1 -26.53 11.72 -6.23
C MET A 1 -25.62 11.58 -5.01
N LYS A 2 -25.42 10.37 -4.53
CA LYS A 2 -24.67 10.04 -3.32
C LYS A 2 -23.58 9.01 -3.62
N VAL A 3 -22.34 9.34 -3.26
CA VAL A 3 -21.21 8.40 -3.23
C VAL A 3 -21.03 7.90 -1.81
N CYS A 4 -21.03 6.58 -1.63
CA CYS A 4 -20.65 5.95 -0.38
C CYS A 4 -19.21 5.40 -0.48
N LEU A 5 -18.31 5.94 0.34
CA LEU A 5 -16.96 5.43 0.52
C LEU A 5 -16.99 4.26 1.50
N LEU A 6 -16.73 3.04 1.01
CA LEU A 6 -16.58 1.84 1.82
C LEU A 6 -15.11 1.70 2.25
N ILE A 7 -14.86 1.94 3.55
CA ILE A 7 -13.53 1.90 4.17
C ILE A 7 -13.52 0.80 5.23
N PRO A 8 -13.27 -0.46 4.83
CA PRO A 8 -13.46 -1.58 5.74
C PRO A 8 -12.30 -1.71 6.73
N ASP A 9 -11.14 -1.10 6.50
CA ASP A 9 -10.05 -1.05 7.47
C ASP A 9 -9.11 0.14 7.23
N GLY A 10 -8.00 0.21 7.97
CA GLY A 10 -7.07 1.35 7.96
C GLY A 10 -6.28 1.56 6.68
N ILE A 11 -6.28 0.59 5.75
CA ILE A 11 -5.53 0.65 4.48
C ILE A 11 -5.93 1.87 3.65
N GLY A 12 -7.22 2.18 3.60
CA GLY A 12 -7.77 3.25 2.76
C GLY A 12 -7.70 4.66 3.35
N ILE A 13 -7.31 4.82 4.62
CA ILE A 13 -7.47 6.10 5.34
C ILE A 13 -6.66 7.22 4.66
N ARG A 14 -5.34 7.05 4.56
CA ARG A 14 -4.44 8.07 3.99
C ARG A 14 -4.89 8.50 2.58
N ASN A 15 -5.22 7.52 1.74
CA ASN A 15 -5.40 7.77 0.31
C ASN A 15 -6.81 8.28 -0.03
N TYR A 16 -7.83 7.97 0.78
CA TYR A 16 -9.22 8.25 0.37
C TYR A 16 -10.02 9.04 1.40
N LEU A 17 -9.60 9.04 2.67
CA LEU A 17 -10.25 9.81 3.72
C LEU A 17 -9.51 11.14 3.98
N TYR A 18 -8.19 11.16 3.80
CA TYR A 18 -7.35 12.33 4.05
C TYR A 18 -6.89 13.08 2.79
N SER A 19 -7.18 12.55 1.60
CA SER A 19 -6.94 13.24 0.34
C SER A 19 -8.10 14.15 -0.04
N ASP A 20 -7.96 14.88 -1.14
CA ASP A 20 -8.96 15.84 -1.61
C ASP A 20 -10.23 15.19 -2.19
N ILE A 21 -10.35 13.85 -2.19
CA ILE A 21 -11.51 13.14 -2.76
C ILE A 21 -12.83 13.62 -2.14
N ILE A 22 -12.92 13.73 -0.81
CA ILE A 22 -14.14 14.14 -0.12
C ILE A 22 -14.51 15.60 -0.45
N PRO A 23 -13.59 16.59 -0.32
CA PRO A 23 -13.83 17.95 -0.79
C PRO A 23 -14.28 18.03 -2.25
N LEU A 24 -13.58 17.35 -3.17
CA LEU A 24 -13.86 17.39 -4.61
C LEU A 24 -15.22 16.79 -4.96
N LEU A 25 -15.65 15.72 -4.29
CA LEU A 25 -17.00 15.17 -4.43
C LEU A 25 -18.08 16.18 -4.01
N ARG A 26 -17.85 16.91 -2.92
CA ARG A 26 -18.78 17.94 -2.43
C ARG A 26 -18.85 19.15 -3.33
N GLU A 27 -17.71 19.62 -3.83
CA GLU A 27 -17.62 20.70 -4.83
C GLU A 27 -18.41 20.32 -6.10
N SER A 28 -18.36 19.04 -6.47
CA SER A 28 -19.15 18.46 -7.56
C SER A 28 -20.64 18.23 -7.22
N LYS A 29 -21.11 18.71 -6.06
CA LYS A 29 -22.50 18.62 -5.56
C LYS A 29 -22.99 17.18 -5.29
N PHE A 30 -22.09 16.24 -5.01
CA PHE A 30 -22.49 14.90 -4.54
C PHE A 30 -22.64 14.89 -3.02
N GLU A 31 -23.61 14.11 -2.55
CA GLU A 31 -23.66 13.69 -1.15
C GLU A 31 -22.57 12.64 -0.89
N VAL A 32 -21.91 12.73 0.26
CA VAL A 32 -20.85 11.81 0.64
C VAL A 32 -21.31 11.06 1.88
N ALA A 33 -21.31 9.73 1.80
CA ALA A 33 -21.45 8.84 2.93
C ALA A 33 -20.14 8.06 3.13
N VAL A 34 -19.78 7.79 4.37
CA VAL A 34 -18.63 6.95 4.72
C VAL A 34 -19.15 5.75 5.49
N TRP A 35 -18.94 4.56 4.93
CA TRP A 35 -19.32 3.29 5.55
C TRP A 35 -18.06 2.55 6.00
N HIS A 36 -17.81 2.52 7.31
CA HIS A 36 -16.49 2.18 7.81
C HIS A 36 -16.49 1.44 9.15
N SER A 37 -15.42 0.70 9.43
CA SER A 37 -15.18 0.05 10.75
C SER A 37 -14.02 0.70 11.53
N LEU A 38 -13.54 1.84 11.04
CA LEU A 38 -12.47 2.64 11.64
C LEU A 38 -12.81 3.10 13.06
N ASP A 39 -11.77 3.34 13.85
CA ASP A 39 -11.92 3.89 15.19
C ASP A 39 -12.51 5.32 15.15
N PRO A 40 -13.41 5.70 16.07
CA PRO A 40 -13.99 7.04 16.14
C PRO A 40 -12.98 8.19 16.07
N ALA A 41 -11.77 8.04 16.61
CA ALA A 41 -10.78 9.13 16.51
C ALA A 41 -10.24 9.32 15.08
N VAL A 42 -10.24 8.28 14.21
CA VAL A 42 -9.93 8.46 12.78
C VAL A 42 -10.95 9.41 12.14
N MET A 43 -12.23 9.19 12.45
CA MET A 43 -13.30 9.99 11.85
C MET A 43 -13.27 11.43 12.36
N LYS A 44 -12.91 11.64 13.63
CA LYS A 44 -12.66 12.98 14.15
C LYS A 44 -11.52 13.68 13.41
N GLU A 45 -10.43 12.97 13.09
CA GLU A 45 -9.36 13.55 12.28
C GLU A 45 -9.83 13.87 10.85
N ALA A 46 -10.60 12.97 10.23
CA ALA A 46 -11.18 13.19 8.91
C ALA A 46 -12.13 14.39 8.86
N GLU A 47 -12.98 14.56 9.88
CA GLU A 47 -13.85 15.72 10.06
C GLU A 47 -13.03 16.99 10.31
N ARG A 48 -11.97 16.90 11.12
CA ARG A 48 -11.09 18.04 11.44
C ARG A 48 -10.37 18.60 10.22
N ILE A 49 -9.91 17.75 9.32
CA ILE A 49 -9.22 18.20 8.08
C ILE A 49 -10.20 18.56 6.96
N ASN A 50 -11.48 18.18 7.10
CA ASN A 50 -12.56 18.54 6.17
C ASN A 50 -13.71 19.31 6.88
N PRO A 51 -13.44 20.40 7.62
CA PRO A 51 -14.43 21.05 8.49
C PRO A 51 -15.64 21.61 7.73
N GLN A 52 -15.48 21.91 6.45
CA GLN A 52 -16.51 22.40 5.54
C GLN A 52 -17.40 21.28 4.97
N VAL A 53 -17.04 20.01 5.18
CA VAL A 53 -17.76 18.86 4.65
C VAL A 53 -18.47 18.10 5.77
N ASN A 54 -19.81 18.13 5.75
CA ASN A 54 -20.61 17.18 6.50
C ASN A 54 -20.83 15.93 5.63
N PHE A 55 -20.27 14.79 6.02
CA PHE A 55 -20.50 13.50 5.37
C PHE A 55 -21.25 12.55 6.32
N GLU A 56 -22.18 11.76 5.76
CA GLU A 56 -22.96 10.80 6.56
C GLU A 56 -22.07 9.66 7.02
N ASN A 57 -22.02 9.41 8.33
CA ASN A 57 -21.22 8.34 8.89
C ASN A 57 -22.07 7.09 9.20
N HIS A 58 -21.66 5.93 8.67
CA HIS A 58 -22.29 4.64 8.91
C HIS A 58 -21.27 3.59 9.35
N THR A 59 -21.64 2.76 10.33
CA THR A 59 -20.78 1.67 10.82
C THR A 59 -20.82 0.47 9.86
N PHE A 60 -19.64 0.04 9.40
CA PHE A 60 -19.42 -1.22 8.69
C PHE A 60 -19.11 -2.32 9.69
N ASN A 61 -20.05 -3.26 9.83
CA ASN A 61 -19.90 -4.39 10.74
C ASN A 61 -19.31 -5.61 10.02
N PHE A 62 -18.36 -6.29 10.66
CA PHE A 62 -17.86 -7.56 10.18
C PHE A 62 -18.76 -8.70 10.60
N TYR A 63 -19.03 -9.61 9.66
CA TYR A 63 -19.74 -10.84 9.95
C TYR A 63 -18.83 -12.04 9.69
N LYS A 64 -19.07 -13.10 10.46
CA LYS A 64 -18.35 -14.36 10.25
C LYS A 64 -18.73 -14.94 8.89
N GLU A 65 -17.73 -15.21 8.07
CA GLU A 65 -17.91 -15.86 6.77
C GLU A 65 -18.41 -17.32 6.95
N ASP A 66 -19.36 -17.74 6.12
CA ASP A 66 -19.86 -19.10 6.12
C ASP A 66 -18.73 -20.10 5.77
N PRO A 67 -18.70 -21.31 6.35
CA PRO A 67 -17.56 -22.22 6.19
C PRO A 67 -17.24 -22.60 4.75
N LEU A 68 -18.25 -22.81 3.91
CA LEU A 68 -18.09 -23.23 2.52
C LEU A 68 -17.44 -22.13 1.64
N PRO A 69 -17.99 -20.91 1.53
CA PRO A 69 -17.35 -19.85 0.75
C PRO A 69 -15.95 -19.51 1.28
N ARG A 70 -15.75 -19.54 2.61
CA ARG A 70 -14.41 -19.37 3.20
C ARG A 70 -13.41 -20.41 2.70
N PHE A 71 -13.79 -21.68 2.72
CA PHE A 71 -12.93 -22.77 2.25
C PHE A 71 -12.64 -22.68 0.76
N LEU A 72 -13.66 -22.40 -0.06
CA LEU A 72 -13.50 -22.22 -1.50
C LEU A 72 -12.63 -21.00 -1.83
N ARG A 73 -12.75 -19.90 -1.08
CA ARG A 73 -11.89 -18.72 -1.21
C ARG A 73 -10.43 -19.05 -0.93
N ASP A 74 -10.16 -19.86 0.10
CA ASP A 74 -8.80 -20.33 0.37
C ASP A 74 -8.27 -21.24 -0.76
N CYS A 75 -9.10 -22.11 -1.34
CA CYS A 75 -8.74 -22.93 -2.51
C CYS A 75 -8.41 -22.07 -3.74
N VAL A 76 -9.23 -21.06 -4.02
CA VAL A 76 -9.01 -20.09 -5.10
C VAL A 76 -7.73 -19.30 -4.87
N GLY A 77 -7.49 -18.84 -3.63
CA GLY A 77 -6.27 -18.12 -3.28
C GLY A 77 -5.01 -18.93 -3.59
N TYR A 78 -4.96 -20.18 -3.14
CA TYR A 78 -3.84 -21.08 -3.47
C TYR A 78 -3.71 -21.34 -4.97
N ALA A 79 -4.81 -21.69 -5.65
CA ALA A 79 -4.81 -21.97 -7.07
C ALA A 79 -4.29 -20.78 -7.89
N ARG A 80 -4.73 -19.58 -7.56
CA ARG A 80 -4.34 -18.35 -8.26
C ARG A 80 -2.86 -18.04 -8.05
N LEU A 81 -2.33 -18.20 -6.84
CA LEU A 81 -0.89 -18.08 -6.59
C LEU A 81 -0.07 -19.07 -7.42
N LYS A 82 -0.52 -20.34 -7.50
CA LYS A 82 0.16 -21.36 -8.30
C LYS A 82 0.13 -21.08 -9.80
N VAL A 83 -1.02 -20.68 -10.33
CA VAL A 83 -1.16 -20.31 -11.75
C VAL A 83 -0.31 -19.07 -12.06
N ASN A 84 -0.39 -18.03 -11.24
CA ASN A 84 0.40 -16.81 -11.43
C ASN A 84 1.91 -17.08 -11.34
N ALA A 85 2.36 -17.92 -10.40
CA ALA A 85 3.77 -18.33 -10.30
C ALA A 85 4.28 -18.99 -11.60
N ASN A 86 3.44 -19.81 -12.24
CA ASN A 86 3.77 -20.41 -13.53
C ASN A 86 3.73 -19.39 -14.68
N LEU A 87 2.73 -18.51 -14.71
CA LEU A 87 2.59 -17.48 -15.74
C LEU A 87 3.78 -16.52 -15.76
N GLU A 88 4.29 -16.16 -14.58
CA GLU A 88 5.46 -15.27 -14.45
C GLU A 88 6.80 -16.01 -14.45
N SER A 89 6.79 -17.35 -14.49
CA SER A 89 7.98 -18.16 -14.22
C SER A 89 8.71 -17.74 -12.93
N ASN A 90 7.94 -17.33 -11.91
CA ASN A 90 8.46 -16.78 -10.67
C ASN A 90 7.90 -17.51 -9.44
N PRO A 91 8.68 -18.41 -8.81
CA PRO A 91 8.19 -19.19 -7.67
C PRO A 91 7.98 -18.33 -6.42
N THR A 92 8.54 -17.12 -6.31
CA THR A 92 8.35 -16.27 -5.13
C THR A 92 6.90 -15.86 -4.93
N ILE A 93 6.07 -15.92 -5.96
CA ILE A 93 4.64 -15.62 -5.84
C ILE A 93 3.99 -16.57 -4.82
N LEU A 94 4.40 -17.84 -4.78
CA LEU A 94 3.92 -18.83 -3.82
C LEU A 94 4.32 -18.54 -2.37
N ASP A 95 5.34 -17.71 -2.13
CA ASP A 95 5.76 -17.31 -0.77
C ASP A 95 4.62 -16.55 -0.04
N ASN A 96 3.61 -16.06 -0.79
CA ASN A 96 2.41 -15.42 -0.24
C ASN A 96 1.36 -16.41 0.29
N TRP A 97 1.54 -17.72 0.10
CA TRP A 97 0.71 -18.75 0.71
C TRP A 97 1.19 -19.05 2.13
N LEU A 98 0.66 -18.31 3.09
CA LEU A 98 1.10 -18.41 4.48
C LEU A 98 0.38 -19.54 5.25
N PRO A 99 1.12 -20.34 6.05
CA PRO A 99 0.52 -21.38 6.86
C PRO A 99 -0.34 -20.79 8.00
N LYS A 100 -1.54 -21.34 8.20
CA LYS A 100 -2.37 -21.00 9.36
C LYS A 100 -1.74 -21.52 10.66
N LYS A 101 -1.87 -20.75 11.74
CA LYS A 101 -1.17 -21.03 13.02
C LYS A 101 -1.71 -22.26 13.77
N ASN A 102 -3.03 -22.46 13.83
CA ASN A 102 -3.65 -23.53 14.63
C ASN A 102 -3.89 -24.83 13.83
N LEU A 103 -4.03 -25.97 14.52
CA LEU A 103 -4.17 -27.30 13.89
C LEU A 103 -5.33 -27.39 12.90
N LYS A 104 -6.52 -26.89 13.28
CA LYS A 104 -7.69 -26.85 12.40
C LYS A 104 -7.43 -26.01 11.13
N GLY A 105 -6.71 -24.90 11.28
CA GLY A 105 -6.28 -24.05 10.19
C GLY A 105 -5.27 -24.72 9.28
N LYS A 106 -4.27 -25.42 9.83
CA LYS A 106 -3.29 -26.19 9.04
C LYS A 106 -3.97 -27.26 8.20
N LEU A 107 -4.89 -28.03 8.79
CA LEU A 107 -5.70 -29.01 8.05
C LEU A 107 -6.53 -28.34 6.95
N SER A 108 -7.16 -27.20 7.25
CA SER A 108 -7.90 -26.42 6.26
C SER A 108 -7.01 -25.92 5.11
N ASN A 109 -5.77 -25.47 5.37
CA ASN A 109 -4.82 -25.08 4.32
C ASN A 109 -4.43 -26.28 3.47
N TYR A 110 -4.07 -27.41 4.10
CA TYR A 110 -3.71 -28.65 3.38
C TYR A 110 -4.83 -29.13 2.45
N LEU A 111 -6.08 -29.14 2.94
CA LEU A 111 -7.24 -29.48 2.11
C LEU A 111 -7.46 -28.46 0.99
N ALA A 112 -7.24 -27.17 1.25
CA ALA A 112 -7.33 -26.13 0.23
C ALA A 112 -6.24 -26.27 -0.84
N GLU A 113 -5.05 -26.74 -0.50
CA GLU A 113 -3.97 -27.04 -1.45
C GLU A 113 -4.34 -28.22 -2.37
N ILE A 114 -4.90 -29.31 -1.80
CA ILE A 114 -5.35 -30.46 -2.59
C ILE A 114 -6.47 -30.05 -3.55
N VAL A 115 -7.53 -29.42 -3.03
CA VAL A 115 -8.70 -29.06 -3.84
C VAL A 115 -8.35 -27.93 -4.81
N GLY A 116 -7.74 -26.85 -4.33
CA GLY A 116 -7.30 -25.72 -5.14
C GLY A 116 -6.26 -26.12 -6.19
N GLY A 117 -5.43 -27.12 -5.92
CA GLY A 117 -4.48 -27.68 -6.89
C GLY A 117 -5.12 -28.25 -8.16
N THR A 118 -6.43 -28.55 -8.13
CA THR A 118 -7.19 -29.00 -9.31
C THR A 118 -7.68 -27.85 -10.19
N PHE A 119 -7.69 -26.61 -9.69
CA PHE A 119 -8.11 -25.40 -10.40
C PHE A 119 -6.94 -24.84 -11.23
N THR A 120 -6.54 -25.58 -12.25
CA THR A 120 -5.28 -25.37 -12.98
C THR A 120 -5.26 -24.19 -13.97
N THR A 121 -6.36 -23.45 -14.10
CA THR A 121 -6.52 -22.37 -15.11
C THR A 121 -7.34 -21.23 -14.54
N LEU A 122 -7.10 -20.00 -14.99
CA LEU A 122 -7.85 -18.82 -14.53
C LEU A 122 -9.36 -18.93 -14.78
N ASP A 123 -9.80 -19.55 -15.89
CA ASP A 123 -11.23 -19.81 -16.17
C ASP A 123 -11.90 -20.70 -15.10
N LYS A 124 -11.25 -21.83 -14.73
CA LYS A 124 -11.74 -22.69 -13.65
C LYS A 124 -11.83 -21.93 -12.32
N ILE A 125 -10.83 -21.09 -12.03
CA ILE A 125 -10.83 -20.28 -10.82
C ILE A 125 -12.01 -19.30 -10.82
N SER A 126 -12.26 -18.61 -11.94
CA SER A 126 -13.39 -17.67 -12.07
C SER A 126 -14.76 -18.37 -11.97
N LYS A 127 -14.88 -19.62 -12.43
CA LYS A 127 -16.09 -20.44 -12.20
C LYS A 127 -16.32 -20.74 -10.72
N VAL A 128 -15.26 -21.01 -9.96
CA VAL A 128 -15.36 -21.22 -8.50
C VAL A 128 -15.69 -19.90 -7.78
N ASP A 129 -15.14 -18.77 -8.22
CA ASP A 129 -15.52 -17.44 -7.71
C ASP A 129 -17.03 -17.20 -7.88
N ALA A 130 -17.63 -17.57 -9.01
CA ALA A 130 -19.07 -17.47 -9.22
C ALA A 130 -19.88 -18.34 -8.22
N ILE A 131 -19.37 -19.53 -7.89
CA ILE A 131 -19.98 -20.39 -6.85
C ILE A 131 -19.87 -19.71 -5.48
N ILE A 132 -18.71 -19.14 -5.13
CA ILE A 132 -18.50 -18.40 -3.88
C ILE A 132 -19.51 -17.25 -3.76
N GLN A 133 -19.66 -16.43 -4.80
CA GLN A 133 -20.65 -15.35 -4.83
C GLN A 133 -22.08 -15.87 -4.66
N HIS A 134 -22.46 -16.96 -5.34
CA HIS A 134 -23.78 -17.56 -5.19
C HIS A 134 -24.04 -18.01 -3.74
N GLN A 135 -23.03 -18.56 -3.05
CA GLN A 135 -23.17 -18.92 -1.64
C GLN A 135 -23.24 -17.69 -0.74
N HIS A 136 -22.46 -16.63 -1.01
CA HIS A 136 -22.55 -15.39 -0.25
C HIS A 136 -23.95 -14.77 -0.29
N ARG A 137 -24.67 -14.84 -1.42
CA ARG A 137 -26.07 -14.35 -1.52
C ARG A 137 -27.04 -15.01 -0.53
N LYS A 138 -26.71 -16.21 -0.04
CA LYS A 138 -27.51 -16.95 0.97
C LYS A 138 -27.11 -16.60 2.40
N SER A 139 -25.98 -15.94 2.61
CA SER A 139 -25.41 -15.65 3.93
C SER A 139 -26.23 -14.61 4.70
N ALA A 140 -26.10 -14.63 6.03
CA ALA A 140 -26.66 -13.58 6.88
C ALA A 140 -25.98 -12.23 6.66
N ALA A 141 -24.68 -12.23 6.38
CA ALA A 141 -23.88 -11.03 6.09
C ALA A 141 -24.46 -10.26 4.90
N TYR A 142 -24.70 -10.96 3.77
CA TYR A 142 -25.30 -10.38 2.58
C TYR A 142 -26.65 -9.71 2.86
N ARG A 143 -27.55 -10.37 3.61
CA ARG A 143 -28.86 -9.79 3.95
C ARG A 143 -28.74 -8.51 4.77
N LYS A 144 -27.78 -8.45 5.70
CA LYS A 144 -27.53 -7.26 6.53
C LYS A 144 -26.93 -6.13 5.70
N TYR A 145 -25.89 -6.40 4.91
CA TYR A 145 -25.32 -5.40 4.01
C TYR A 145 -26.33 -4.87 2.99
N LYS A 146 -27.20 -5.74 2.46
CA LYS A 146 -28.29 -5.31 1.56
C LYS A 146 -29.28 -4.38 2.27
N ALA A 147 -29.56 -4.61 3.56
CA ALA A 147 -30.42 -3.72 4.35
C ALA A 147 -29.72 -2.40 4.67
N ASP A 148 -28.45 -2.42 5.05
CA ASP A 148 -27.64 -1.22 5.28
C ASP A 148 -27.56 -0.35 4.02
N LEU A 149 -27.28 -0.95 2.85
CA LEU A 149 -27.23 -0.24 1.58
C LEU A 149 -28.57 0.38 1.18
N LYS A 150 -29.70 -0.27 1.48
CA LYS A 150 -31.03 0.34 1.28
C LYS A 150 -31.27 1.55 2.18
N LYS A 151 -30.69 1.56 3.39
CA LYS A 151 -30.77 2.69 4.31
C LYS A 151 -29.84 3.83 3.90
N ILE A 152 -28.61 3.51 3.52
CA ILE A 152 -27.61 4.48 3.05
C ILE A 152 -28.08 5.10 1.72
N ASN A 153 -28.70 4.28 0.87
CA ASN A 153 -29.21 4.62 -0.46
C ASN A 153 -28.18 5.33 -1.36
N PRO A 154 -26.99 4.74 -1.59
CA PRO A 154 -25.99 5.35 -2.46
C PRO A 154 -26.26 5.05 -3.94
N ASP A 155 -25.88 5.97 -4.81
CA ASP A 155 -25.84 5.73 -6.27
C ASP A 155 -24.56 4.99 -6.66
N ILE A 156 -23.46 5.26 -5.93
CA ILE A 156 -22.15 4.66 -6.13
C ILE A 156 -21.60 4.15 -4.80
N LEU A 157 -21.15 2.89 -4.77
CA LEU A 157 -20.36 2.34 -3.68
C LEU A 157 -18.90 2.23 -4.12
N PHE A 158 -18.03 3.07 -3.56
CA PHE A 158 -16.60 3.07 -3.85
C PHE A 158 -15.81 2.43 -2.70
N CYS A 159 -15.24 1.25 -2.92
CA CYS A 159 -14.39 0.57 -1.94
C CYS A 159 -12.92 0.96 -2.12
N THR A 160 -12.29 1.32 -1.01
CA THR A 160 -10.93 1.90 -0.97
C THR A 160 -9.80 0.90 -1.16
N HIS A 161 -10.08 -0.40 -1.05
CA HIS A 161 -9.15 -1.45 -1.43
C HIS A 161 -9.88 -2.76 -1.71
N GLN A 162 -9.25 -3.64 -2.47
CA GLN A 162 -9.87 -4.84 -2.99
C GLN A 162 -9.79 -6.07 -2.08
N ARG A 163 -9.22 -5.96 -0.87
CA ARG A 163 -8.66 -7.10 -0.11
C ARG A 163 -9.55 -7.69 0.98
N GLU A 164 -10.59 -6.99 1.43
CA GLU A 164 -11.40 -7.45 2.57
C GLU A 164 -12.61 -8.30 2.13
N PRO A 165 -12.70 -9.59 2.53
CA PRO A 165 -13.82 -10.45 2.12
C PRO A 165 -15.21 -9.91 2.48
N ASN A 166 -15.39 -9.31 3.67
CA ASN A 166 -16.70 -8.74 4.05
C ASN A 166 -17.11 -7.59 3.14
N ALA A 167 -16.16 -6.74 2.75
CA ALA A 167 -16.40 -5.69 1.76
C ALA A 167 -16.78 -6.30 0.41
N GLY A 168 -16.21 -7.45 0.03
CA GLY A 168 -16.65 -8.20 -1.15
C GLY A 168 -18.11 -8.64 -1.11
N VAL A 169 -18.62 -9.08 0.05
CA VAL A 169 -20.04 -9.41 0.21
C VAL A 169 -20.92 -8.17 0.14
N ALA A 170 -20.46 -7.04 0.66
CA ALA A 170 -21.17 -5.76 0.56
C ALA A 170 -21.23 -5.26 -0.89
N MET A 171 -20.12 -5.33 -1.63
CA MET A 171 -20.06 -5.00 -3.07
C MET A 171 -21.01 -5.88 -3.89
N LEU A 172 -21.06 -7.18 -3.59
CA LEU A 172 -22.00 -8.11 -4.21
C LEU A 172 -23.46 -7.72 -3.93
N ALA A 173 -23.79 -7.35 -2.69
CA ALA A 173 -25.12 -6.88 -2.31
C ALA A 173 -25.49 -5.56 -3.02
N ALA A 174 -24.54 -4.66 -3.22
CA ALA A 174 -24.72 -3.41 -3.94
C ALA A 174 -25.01 -3.65 -5.43
N GLN A 175 -24.25 -4.53 -6.10
CA GLN A 175 -24.50 -4.91 -7.48
C GLN A 175 -25.89 -5.52 -7.68
N ASP A 176 -26.32 -6.41 -6.78
CA ASP A 176 -27.66 -7.01 -6.81
C ASP A 176 -28.79 -6.00 -6.50
N LEU A 177 -28.47 -4.79 -6.03
CA LEU A 177 -29.39 -3.65 -5.87
C LEU A 177 -29.34 -2.69 -7.06
N GLY A 178 -28.49 -2.92 -8.05
CA GLY A 178 -28.27 -2.00 -9.17
C GLY A 178 -27.40 -0.79 -8.83
N ILE A 179 -26.72 -0.79 -7.67
CA ILE A 179 -25.79 0.26 -7.26
C ILE A 179 -24.48 0.05 -8.01
N ARG A 180 -23.94 1.12 -8.60
CA ARG A 180 -22.64 1.06 -9.28
C ARG A 180 -21.53 0.83 -8.26
N THR A 181 -20.70 -0.17 -8.49
CA THR A 181 -19.60 -0.52 -7.57
C THR A 181 -18.24 -0.26 -8.19
N VAL A 182 -17.40 0.48 -7.48
CA VAL A 182 -16.04 0.83 -7.90
C VAL A 182 -15.06 0.36 -6.83
N ALA A 183 -13.95 -0.27 -7.23
CA ALA A 183 -12.92 -0.70 -6.28
C ALA A 183 -11.54 -0.13 -6.66
N ALA A 184 -10.86 0.45 -5.68
CA ALA A 184 -9.46 0.82 -5.82
C ALA A 184 -8.56 -0.42 -5.65
N ILE A 185 -7.60 -0.60 -6.55
CA ILE A 185 -6.52 -1.57 -6.35
C ILE A 185 -5.44 -0.91 -5.50
N PHE A 186 -5.24 -1.45 -4.29
CA PHE A 186 -4.49 -0.76 -3.24
C PHE A 186 -3.02 -0.49 -3.57
N SER A 187 -2.33 -1.38 -4.27
CA SER A 187 -0.91 -1.22 -4.63
C SER A 187 -0.52 -2.21 -5.72
N TRP A 188 0.46 -1.86 -6.56
CA TRP A 188 0.94 -2.63 -7.71
C TRP A 188 1.47 -4.01 -7.32
N ASP A 189 2.03 -4.16 -6.12
CA ASP A 189 2.59 -5.43 -5.66
C ASP A 189 1.55 -6.52 -5.29
N ASN A 190 0.24 -6.20 -5.32
CA ASN A 190 -0.81 -7.10 -4.83
C ASN A 190 -1.40 -8.05 -5.89
N LEU A 191 -1.44 -7.63 -7.16
CA LEU A 191 -2.10 -8.40 -8.23
C LEU A 191 -1.40 -9.74 -8.50
N PRO A 192 -0.05 -9.82 -8.57
CA PRO A 192 0.64 -11.11 -8.71
C PRO A 192 0.34 -12.08 -7.56
N LYS A 193 0.09 -11.52 -6.36
CA LYS A 193 -0.22 -12.26 -5.12
C LYS A 193 -1.67 -12.77 -5.07
N GLY A 194 -2.43 -12.66 -6.16
CA GLY A 194 -3.82 -13.12 -6.25
C GLY A 194 -4.80 -12.38 -5.35
N ARG A 195 -4.44 -11.16 -4.88
CA ARG A 195 -5.21 -10.39 -3.91
C ARG A 195 -6.31 -9.55 -4.58
N LEU A 196 -7.38 -10.22 -5.00
CA LEU A 196 -8.63 -9.60 -5.46
C LEU A 196 -9.88 -10.36 -4.95
N PRO A 197 -10.10 -10.45 -3.62
CA PRO A 197 -11.24 -11.17 -3.08
C PRO A 197 -12.61 -10.53 -3.40
N MET A 198 -12.68 -9.22 -3.68
CA MET A 198 -13.94 -8.58 -4.09
C MET A 198 -14.05 -8.39 -5.60
N ARG A 199 -15.28 -8.52 -6.11
CA ARG A 199 -15.63 -8.11 -7.47
C ARG A 199 -16.37 -6.77 -7.44
N ALA A 200 -16.03 -5.92 -8.39
CA ALA A 200 -16.63 -4.61 -8.60
C ALA A 200 -17.05 -4.46 -10.06
N SER A 201 -17.86 -3.46 -10.34
CA SER A 201 -18.25 -3.13 -11.71
C SER A 201 -17.10 -2.45 -12.42
N ASP A 202 -16.40 -1.55 -11.71
CA ASP A 202 -15.23 -0.82 -12.19
C ASP A 202 -14.03 -0.93 -11.24
N TYR A 203 -12.82 -0.83 -11.77
CA TYR A 203 -11.56 -0.92 -11.04
C TYR A 203 -10.67 0.29 -11.30
N LEU A 204 -10.15 0.89 -10.23
CA LEU A 204 -9.21 2.01 -10.31
C LEU A 204 -7.78 1.49 -10.07
N VAL A 205 -6.89 1.72 -11.02
CA VAL A 205 -5.49 1.26 -10.99
C VAL A 205 -4.52 2.42 -11.11
N TRP A 206 -3.27 2.20 -10.68
CA TRP A 206 -2.30 3.30 -10.62
C TRP A 206 -1.68 3.64 -11.96
N SER A 207 -1.52 2.68 -12.86
CA SER A 207 -0.72 2.81 -14.07
C SER A 207 -1.17 1.81 -15.13
N GLU A 208 -0.65 1.99 -16.36
CA GLU A 208 -0.77 1.01 -17.44
C GLU A 208 -0.20 -0.35 -17.02
N TYR A 209 0.93 -0.37 -16.30
CA TYR A 209 1.52 -1.60 -15.76
C TYR A 209 0.51 -2.39 -14.89
N MET A 210 -0.21 -1.70 -13.99
CA MET A 210 -1.23 -2.35 -13.16
C MET A 210 -2.49 -2.77 -13.95
N GLU A 211 -2.88 -2.02 -14.99
CA GLU A 211 -3.96 -2.42 -15.89
C GLU A 211 -3.62 -3.75 -16.57
N GLU A 212 -2.40 -3.85 -17.13
CA GLU A 212 -1.90 -5.06 -17.78
C GLU A 212 -1.86 -6.26 -16.82
N GLU A 213 -1.34 -6.07 -15.60
CA GLU A 213 -1.35 -7.11 -14.58
C GLU A 213 -2.77 -7.54 -14.19
N LEU A 214 -3.71 -6.58 -14.06
CA LEU A 214 -5.09 -6.90 -13.71
C LEU A 214 -5.74 -7.78 -14.79
N LEU A 215 -5.57 -7.41 -16.07
CA LEU A 215 -6.07 -8.19 -17.20
C LEU A 215 -5.39 -9.56 -17.32
N LYS A 216 -4.09 -9.64 -17.01
CA LYS A 216 -3.31 -10.89 -17.06
C LYS A 216 -3.76 -11.89 -15.99
N TYR A 217 -3.92 -11.45 -14.74
CA TYR A 217 -4.24 -12.34 -13.60
C TYR A 217 -5.75 -12.53 -13.37
N PHE A 218 -6.59 -11.68 -13.95
CA PHE A 218 -8.04 -11.69 -13.83
C PHE A 218 -8.71 -11.46 -15.20
N PRO A 219 -8.57 -12.40 -16.15
CA PRO A 219 -9.02 -12.24 -17.54
C PRO A 219 -10.54 -12.16 -17.69
N ASP A 220 -11.30 -12.41 -16.63
CA ASP A 220 -12.75 -12.18 -16.56
C ASP A 220 -13.13 -10.70 -16.36
N ILE A 221 -12.15 -9.81 -16.13
CA ILE A 221 -12.36 -8.36 -16.07
C ILE A 221 -12.14 -7.77 -17.46
N GLU A 222 -13.11 -6.99 -17.93
CA GLU A 222 -13.01 -6.30 -19.22
C GLU A 222 -12.21 -5.00 -19.09
N LYS A 223 -11.35 -4.72 -20.10
CA LYS A 223 -10.53 -3.49 -20.14
C LYS A 223 -11.34 -2.20 -19.94
N LYS A 224 -12.54 -2.12 -20.51
CA LYS A 224 -13.42 -0.94 -20.39
C LYS A 224 -13.86 -0.62 -18.95
N ASN A 225 -13.78 -1.60 -18.04
CA ASN A 225 -14.12 -1.49 -16.63
C ASN A 225 -12.89 -1.11 -15.79
N ILE A 226 -11.74 -0.85 -16.39
CA ILE A 226 -10.52 -0.45 -15.71
C ILE A 226 -10.25 1.01 -16.03
N LYS A 227 -9.94 1.80 -15.01
CA LYS A 227 -9.53 3.19 -15.16
C LYS A 227 -8.19 3.42 -14.49
N ILE A 228 -7.24 3.90 -15.27
CA ILE A 228 -5.95 4.39 -14.77
C ILE A 228 -6.18 5.77 -14.16
N VAL A 229 -5.86 5.91 -12.88
CA VAL A 229 -6.05 7.15 -12.10
C VAL A 229 -4.81 7.58 -11.32
N GLY A 230 -3.76 6.76 -11.25
CA GLY A 230 -2.67 7.00 -10.28
C GLY A 230 -3.07 6.54 -8.87
N THR A 231 -2.48 7.16 -7.85
CA THR A 231 -2.83 6.88 -6.45
C THR A 231 -2.77 8.16 -5.63
N PRO A 232 -3.80 8.46 -4.83
CA PRO A 232 -3.81 9.66 -3.99
C PRO A 232 -2.67 9.76 -3.00
N GLN A 233 -1.99 8.64 -2.69
CA GLN A 233 -0.86 8.64 -1.76
C GLN A 233 0.26 9.59 -2.21
N PHE A 234 0.40 9.83 -3.52
CA PHE A 234 1.42 10.71 -4.07
C PHE A 234 0.94 12.14 -4.32
N ASP A 235 -0.37 12.41 -4.29
CA ASP A 235 -0.93 13.77 -4.41
C ASP A 235 -0.38 14.70 -3.31
N PHE A 236 -0.11 14.16 -2.12
CA PHE A 236 0.46 14.91 -0.99
C PHE A 236 1.85 15.49 -1.28
N TYR A 237 2.64 14.89 -2.16
CA TYR A 237 3.99 15.35 -2.48
C TYR A 237 3.99 16.58 -3.40
N SER A 238 2.90 16.79 -4.14
CA SER A 238 2.66 18.03 -4.90
C SER A 238 1.99 19.14 -4.08
N ASN A 239 1.60 18.87 -2.83
CA ASN A 239 0.93 19.87 -2.01
C ASN A 239 1.94 20.76 -1.27
N GLU A 240 2.22 21.93 -1.83
CA GLU A 240 3.15 22.92 -1.26
C GLU A 240 2.80 23.32 0.17
N LYS A 241 1.52 23.25 0.59
CA LYS A 241 1.10 23.58 1.97
C LYS A 241 1.62 22.59 3.00
N LEU A 242 2.02 21.38 2.59
CA LEU A 242 2.62 20.38 3.46
C LEU A 242 4.13 20.57 3.61
N ILE A 243 4.77 21.35 2.74
CA ILE A 243 6.23 21.54 2.73
C ILE A 243 6.57 22.69 3.68
N LYS A 244 7.45 22.42 4.64
CA LYS A 244 8.00 23.40 5.58
C LYS A 244 9.36 23.88 5.11
N THR A 245 9.81 25.01 5.64
CA THR A 245 11.22 25.39 5.47
C THR A 245 12.14 24.35 6.12
N ARG A 246 13.39 24.28 5.65
CA ARG A 246 14.38 23.33 6.20
C ARG A 246 14.62 23.60 7.68
N GLU A 247 14.68 24.87 8.07
CA GLU A 247 14.90 25.32 9.45
C GLU A 247 13.74 24.93 10.36
N GLU A 248 12.49 25.13 9.94
CA GLU A 248 11.31 24.70 10.72
C GLU A 248 11.30 23.20 10.93
N PHE A 249 11.52 22.41 9.87
CA PHE A 249 11.56 20.96 9.98
C PHE A 249 12.73 20.49 10.86
N ALA A 250 13.87 21.17 10.81
CA ALA A 250 15.01 20.89 11.67
C ALA A 250 14.69 21.11 13.15
N ILE A 251 14.12 22.28 13.49
CA ILE A 251 13.76 22.64 14.86
C ILE A 251 12.76 21.65 15.45
N GLU A 252 11.70 21.31 14.71
CA GLU A 252 10.65 20.40 15.16
C GLU A 252 11.14 18.99 15.47
N ASN A 253 12.21 18.55 14.79
CA ASN A 253 12.72 17.19 14.87
C ASN A 253 14.11 17.11 15.49
N ASN A 254 14.60 18.21 16.09
CA ASN A 254 15.92 18.31 16.72
C ASN A 254 17.06 17.88 15.78
N LEU A 255 17.04 18.40 14.56
CA LEU A 255 18.03 18.18 13.52
C LEU A 255 18.90 19.43 13.34
N ASP A 256 20.06 19.26 12.71
CA ASP A 256 20.90 20.36 12.27
C ASP A 256 20.58 20.72 10.81
N SER A 257 20.08 21.93 10.56
CA SER A 257 19.70 22.38 9.21
C SER A 257 20.90 22.56 8.27
N GLN A 258 22.12 22.69 8.79
CA GLN A 258 23.33 22.84 7.98
C GLN A 258 23.90 21.50 7.49
N LYS A 259 23.47 20.38 8.10
CA LYS A 259 23.91 19.04 7.72
C LYS A 259 23.12 18.50 6.54
N ARG A 260 23.71 17.57 5.81
CA ARG A 260 23.05 16.70 4.84
C ARG A 260 22.25 15.64 5.59
N TRP A 261 21.04 15.38 5.13
CA TRP A 261 20.13 14.45 5.80
C TRP A 261 19.93 13.20 4.96
N ILE A 262 20.11 12.03 5.57
CA ILE A 262 19.91 10.75 4.91
C ILE A 262 18.84 9.98 5.66
N CYS A 263 17.78 9.57 4.98
CA CYS A 263 16.75 8.75 5.61
C CYS A 263 17.17 7.28 5.60
N PHE A 264 17.07 6.60 6.74
CA PHE A 264 16.97 5.14 6.77
C PHE A 264 15.53 4.77 7.12
N SER A 265 14.83 4.12 6.20
CA SER A 265 13.47 3.62 6.46
C SER A 265 13.54 2.18 6.91
N GLY A 266 13.22 1.93 8.18
CA GLY A 266 13.12 0.58 8.72
C GLY A 266 11.81 -0.10 8.32
N ASP A 267 11.88 -1.41 8.10
CA ASP A 267 10.75 -2.29 7.82
C ASP A 267 10.33 -3.05 9.09
N ASP A 268 9.37 -3.95 8.99
CA ASP A 268 8.98 -4.87 10.06
C ASP A 268 9.92 -6.09 10.16
N SER A 269 9.88 -6.77 11.29
CA SER A 269 10.72 -7.93 11.59
C SER A 269 10.43 -9.16 10.73
N LEU A 270 9.28 -9.23 10.07
CA LEU A 270 8.91 -10.33 9.18
C LEU A 270 9.50 -10.14 7.78
N THR A 271 9.47 -8.90 7.29
CA THR A 271 9.86 -8.50 5.93
C THR A 271 11.33 -8.13 5.82
N SER A 272 11.93 -7.56 6.87
CA SER A 272 13.37 -7.35 6.99
C SER A 272 13.88 -7.54 8.44
N PRO A 273 14.08 -8.80 8.88
CA PRO A 273 14.55 -9.11 10.23
C PRO A 273 15.94 -8.52 10.54
N HIS A 274 16.76 -8.28 9.52
CA HIS A 274 18.15 -7.83 9.67
C HIS A 274 18.36 -6.32 9.54
N ASP A 275 17.31 -5.52 9.41
CA ASP A 275 17.41 -4.05 9.34
C ASP A 275 18.28 -3.41 10.44
N PRO A 276 18.26 -3.84 11.71
CA PRO A 276 19.17 -3.29 12.72
C PRO A 276 20.65 -3.46 12.35
N ILE A 277 21.01 -4.55 11.67
CA ILE A 277 22.38 -4.79 11.21
C ILE A 277 22.71 -3.81 10.08
N TYR A 278 21.83 -3.66 9.10
CA TYR A 278 22.01 -2.69 8.00
C TYR A 278 22.11 -1.24 8.52
N LEU A 279 21.28 -0.85 9.48
CA LEU A 279 21.38 0.46 10.13
C LEU A 279 22.69 0.60 10.91
N SER A 280 23.18 -0.48 11.55
CA SER A 280 24.47 -0.49 12.24
C SER A 280 25.63 -0.29 11.28
N ASP A 281 25.60 -0.96 10.12
CA ASP A 281 26.65 -0.83 9.11
C ASP A 281 26.63 0.57 8.48
N LEU A 282 25.44 1.14 8.23
CA LEU A 282 25.31 2.55 7.84
C LEU A 282 25.91 3.48 8.90
N GLY A 283 25.60 3.23 10.18
CA GLY A 283 26.18 3.98 11.30
C GLY A 283 27.70 3.91 11.35
N LYS A 284 28.30 2.73 11.17
CA LYS A 284 29.77 2.55 11.14
C LYS A 284 30.41 3.30 9.97
N ALA A 285 29.80 3.23 8.79
CA ALA A 285 30.33 3.84 7.58
C ALA A 285 30.29 5.38 7.62
N LEU A 286 29.29 5.96 8.30
CA LEU A 286 29.07 7.40 8.32
C LEU A 286 29.53 8.11 9.61
N GLN A 287 30.02 7.39 10.62
CA GLN A 287 30.36 7.98 11.94
C GLN A 287 31.44 9.09 11.90
N ASN A 288 32.26 9.12 10.85
CA ASN A 288 33.30 10.13 10.66
C ASN A 288 32.88 11.26 9.70
N GLU A 289 31.68 11.20 9.12
CA GLU A 289 31.14 12.19 8.19
C GLU A 289 30.39 13.27 8.98
N SER A 290 31.09 14.31 9.41
CA SER A 290 30.56 15.32 10.34
C SER A 290 29.45 16.19 9.76
N ASP A 291 29.37 16.30 8.43
CA ASP A 291 28.35 17.01 7.67
C ASP A 291 27.08 16.20 7.44
N ILE A 292 27.02 14.92 7.83
CA ILE A 292 25.86 14.04 7.64
C ILE A 292 25.12 13.80 8.96
N GLU A 293 23.79 13.80 8.88
CA GLU A 293 22.90 13.29 9.91
C GLU A 293 21.94 12.24 9.32
N VAL A 294 21.73 11.13 10.05
CA VAL A 294 20.85 10.04 9.57
C VAL A 294 19.53 10.12 10.29
N LEU A 295 18.44 10.22 9.53
CA LEU A 295 17.07 10.20 10.03
C LEU A 295 16.53 8.78 9.93
N PHE A 296 16.53 8.06 11.04
CA PHE A 296 15.93 6.74 11.14
C PHE A 296 14.42 6.85 11.32
N ARG A 297 13.65 6.38 10.34
CA ARG A 297 12.20 6.26 10.44
C ARG A 297 11.82 4.78 10.59
N PRO A 298 11.39 4.32 11.78
CA PRO A 298 10.94 2.94 11.94
C PRO A 298 9.61 2.71 11.23
N VAL A 299 9.31 1.44 10.94
CA VAL A 299 8.00 1.03 10.45
C VAL A 299 6.91 1.41 11.47
N PRO A 300 5.74 1.93 11.05
CA PRO A 300 4.72 2.41 11.99
C PRO A 300 3.98 1.32 12.76
N VAL A 301 3.99 0.07 12.25
CA VAL A 301 3.17 -1.04 12.77
C VAL A 301 3.90 -1.92 13.78
N GLU A 302 5.20 -1.70 13.97
CA GLU A 302 6.04 -2.37 14.94
C GLU A 302 6.75 -1.30 15.79
N GLY A 303 7.15 -1.66 17.01
CA GLY A 303 8.08 -0.83 17.77
C GLY A 303 9.49 -0.87 17.15
N PHE A 304 10.41 -0.11 17.73
CA PHE A 304 11.80 -0.05 17.28
C PHE A 304 12.78 -0.49 18.37
N GLU A 305 12.33 -1.32 19.30
CA GLU A 305 13.13 -1.89 20.39
C GLU A 305 14.34 -2.65 19.83
N ARG A 306 14.17 -3.35 18.69
CA ARG A 306 15.24 -4.07 17.99
C ARG A 306 16.39 -3.17 17.48
N TYR A 307 16.19 -1.85 17.43
CA TYR A 307 17.19 -0.88 16.97
C TYR A 307 17.93 -0.17 18.11
N GLN A 308 17.49 -0.33 19.37
CA GLN A 308 17.99 0.47 20.51
C GLN A 308 19.50 0.39 20.71
N ALA A 309 20.11 -0.77 20.48
CA ALA A 309 21.56 -0.93 20.58
C ALA A 309 22.31 -0.07 19.56
N VAL A 310 21.79 0.03 18.33
CA VAL A 310 22.38 0.82 17.24
C VAL A 310 22.21 2.31 17.50
N LEU A 311 21.01 2.72 17.91
CA LEU A 311 20.70 4.13 18.21
C LEU A 311 21.53 4.67 19.38
N LYS A 312 21.79 3.84 20.40
CA LYS A 312 22.71 4.20 21.50
C LYS A 312 24.17 4.30 21.04
N LYS A 313 24.57 3.43 20.10
CA LYS A 313 25.95 3.40 19.57
C LYS A 313 26.25 4.59 18.66
N PHE A 314 25.27 5.09 17.92
CA PHE A 314 25.44 6.15 16.93
C PHE A 314 24.47 7.33 17.15
N PRO A 315 24.79 8.30 18.04
CA PRO A 315 23.90 9.40 18.41
C PRO A 315 23.57 10.42 17.28
N PHE A 316 24.31 10.38 16.17
CA PHE A 316 23.99 11.14 14.95
C PHE A 316 22.85 10.51 14.14
N ILE A 317 22.39 9.31 14.52
CA ILE A 317 21.16 8.73 13.99
C ILE A 317 19.97 9.26 14.82
N LYS A 318 19.21 10.19 14.24
CA LYS A 318 18.01 10.79 14.85
C LYS A 318 16.79 9.95 14.51
N THR A 319 16.01 9.58 15.51
CA THR A 319 14.80 8.76 15.28
C THR A 319 13.61 9.66 15.02
N LEU A 320 12.97 9.46 13.87
CA LEU A 320 11.75 10.13 13.45
C LEU A 320 10.58 9.15 13.52
N VAL A 321 10.01 9.00 14.72
CA VAL A 321 8.92 8.05 14.98
C VAL A 321 7.67 8.45 14.17
N PRO A 322 7.07 7.54 13.38
CA PRO A 322 5.81 7.81 12.70
C PRO A 322 4.72 8.23 13.68
N LYS A 323 4.00 9.31 13.35
CA LYS A 323 2.86 9.80 14.13
C LYS A 323 1.63 8.98 13.74
N TRP A 324 1.57 7.74 14.21
CA TRP A 324 0.49 6.80 13.92
C TRP A 324 -0.29 6.48 15.18
N ARG A 325 -1.59 6.25 15.01
CA ARG A 325 -2.38 5.59 16.04
C ARG A 325 -2.15 4.08 15.94
N LYS A 326 -1.75 3.50 17.07
CA LYS A 326 -1.61 2.05 17.21
C LYS A 326 -2.98 1.40 17.37
N GLY A 327 -3.17 0.26 16.68
CA GLY A 327 -4.35 -0.60 16.84
C GLY A 327 -3.96 -1.98 17.35
N GLU A 328 -4.95 -2.78 17.78
CA GLU A 328 -4.71 -4.16 18.23
C GLU A 328 -4.31 -5.11 17.09
N LEU A 329 -4.73 -4.80 15.86
CA LEU A 329 -4.45 -5.55 14.64
C LEU A 329 -3.79 -4.61 13.63
N TRP A 330 -2.95 -5.15 12.74
CA TRP A 330 -2.26 -4.39 11.69
C TRP A 330 -3.20 -3.48 10.88
N SER A 331 -4.38 -3.98 10.53
CA SER A 331 -5.38 -3.24 9.76
C SER A 331 -6.08 -2.12 10.54
N LYS A 332 -5.79 -1.98 11.84
CA LYS A 332 -6.28 -0.89 12.70
C LYS A 332 -5.20 0.15 13.02
N PHE A 333 -4.01 0.02 12.44
CA PHE A 333 -3.00 1.07 12.47
C PHE A 333 -3.34 2.12 11.41
N PHE A 334 -3.16 3.40 11.73
CA PHE A 334 -3.39 4.46 10.77
C PHE A 334 -2.52 5.69 11.05
N PRO A 335 -2.12 6.43 10.00
CA PRO A 335 -1.38 7.68 10.16
C PRO A 335 -2.29 8.77 10.73
N TYR A 336 -1.75 9.67 11.55
CA TYR A 336 -2.37 10.98 11.73
C TYR A 336 -2.10 11.87 10.51
N PRO A 337 -2.98 12.84 10.20
CA PRO A 337 -2.72 13.80 9.12
C PRO A 337 -1.35 14.49 9.22
N GLU A 338 -0.88 14.76 10.44
CA GLU A 338 0.45 15.36 10.70
C GLU A 338 1.60 14.45 10.26
N ASP A 339 1.43 13.12 10.28
CA ASP A 339 2.46 12.19 9.81
C ASP A 339 2.67 12.30 8.30
N ILE A 340 1.62 12.64 7.54
CA ILE A 340 1.73 12.86 6.10
C ILE A 340 2.68 14.04 5.84
N ALA A 341 2.51 15.15 6.57
CA ALA A 341 3.43 16.29 6.46
C ALA A 341 4.85 15.91 6.87
N VAL A 342 5.02 15.11 7.92
CA VAL A 342 6.35 14.61 8.34
C VAL A 342 7.01 13.79 7.23
N LEU A 343 6.26 12.89 6.58
CA LEU A 343 6.76 12.03 5.51
C LEU A 343 7.11 12.84 4.25
N VAL A 344 6.26 13.78 3.85
CA VAL A 344 6.51 14.70 2.73
C VAL A 344 7.79 15.49 2.98
N ASN A 345 7.96 16.09 4.16
CA ASN A 345 9.17 16.84 4.51
C ASN A 345 10.42 15.97 4.63
N LEU A 346 10.29 14.73 5.12
CA LEU A 346 11.39 13.78 5.17
C LEU A 346 11.94 13.50 3.76
N ALA A 347 11.06 13.23 2.79
CA ALA A 347 11.45 13.07 1.39
C ALA A 347 11.93 14.38 0.76
N TYR A 348 11.29 15.51 1.07
CA TYR A 348 11.62 16.82 0.49
C TYR A 348 12.96 17.39 0.98
N HIS A 349 13.39 17.07 2.20
CA HIS A 349 14.61 17.65 2.78
C HIS A 349 15.82 16.69 2.87
N SER A 350 15.59 15.37 2.84
CA SER A 350 16.69 14.39 2.87
C SER A 350 17.25 14.15 1.48
N ASP A 351 18.55 13.97 1.31
CA ASP A 351 19.19 13.79 0.00
C ASP A 351 18.89 12.44 -0.65
N THR A 352 18.72 11.41 0.17
CA THR A 352 18.40 10.05 -0.28
C THR A 352 17.73 9.25 0.82
N VAL A 353 17.20 8.09 0.46
CA VAL A 353 16.66 7.09 1.39
C VAL A 353 17.34 5.74 1.20
N VAL A 354 17.75 5.15 2.32
CA VAL A 354 18.27 3.78 2.42
C VAL A 354 17.18 2.88 2.99
N ASN A 355 16.90 1.76 2.33
CA ASN A 355 15.97 0.74 2.83
C ASN A 355 16.20 -0.63 2.15
N VAL A 356 15.38 -1.60 2.53
CA VAL A 356 15.31 -2.92 1.89
C VAL A 356 14.01 -3.02 1.10
N GLY A 357 14.04 -2.66 -0.19
CA GLY A 357 12.91 -2.92 -1.10
C GLY A 357 11.60 -2.19 -0.78
N SER A 358 11.64 -1.06 -0.08
CA SER A 358 10.47 -0.30 0.37
C SER A 358 9.97 0.69 -0.66
N THR A 359 8.68 1.00 -0.64
CA THR A 359 8.06 2.03 -1.48
C THR A 359 8.64 3.42 -1.26
N MET A 360 9.36 3.65 -0.15
CA MET A 360 10.01 4.92 0.19
C MET A 360 10.92 5.46 -0.92
N ALA A 361 11.50 4.62 -1.77
CA ALA A 361 12.25 5.10 -2.95
C ALA A 361 11.35 5.88 -3.93
N LEU A 362 10.07 5.52 -4.05
CA LEU A 362 9.08 6.23 -4.87
C LEU A 362 8.61 7.52 -4.23
N ASP A 363 8.47 7.53 -2.91
CA ASP A 363 8.20 8.74 -2.13
C ASP A 363 9.33 9.78 -2.37
N PHE A 364 10.59 9.35 -2.39
CA PHE A 364 11.75 10.21 -2.71
C PHE A 364 11.83 10.58 -4.19
N ALA A 365 11.45 9.68 -5.09
CA ALA A 365 11.39 9.96 -6.53
C ALA A 365 10.38 11.08 -6.87
N GLN A 366 9.38 11.35 -6.02
CA GLN A 366 8.49 12.50 -6.20
C GLN A 366 9.26 13.84 -6.24
N PHE A 367 10.38 13.93 -5.53
CA PHE A 367 11.26 15.10 -5.53
C PHE A 367 12.55 14.88 -6.34
N ASN A 368 12.54 13.93 -7.27
CA ASN A 368 13.70 13.56 -8.10
C ASN A 368 14.95 13.17 -7.28
N LYS A 369 14.75 12.53 -6.13
CA LYS A 369 15.84 12.08 -5.26
C LYS A 369 16.11 10.59 -5.40
N PRO A 370 17.39 10.17 -5.41
CA PRO A 370 17.72 8.76 -5.56
C PRO A 370 17.27 7.96 -4.33
N GLY A 371 16.72 6.77 -4.56
CA GLY A 371 16.58 5.73 -3.55
C GLY A 371 17.78 4.78 -3.58
N VAL A 372 18.18 4.26 -2.42
CA VAL A 372 19.31 3.33 -2.26
C VAL A 372 18.82 2.08 -1.54
N TYR A 373 19.00 0.93 -2.18
CA TYR A 373 18.65 -0.37 -1.63
C TYR A 373 19.87 -1.11 -1.14
N VAL A 374 19.75 -1.69 0.05
CA VAL A 374 20.74 -2.64 0.56
C VAL A 374 20.60 -3.96 -0.18
N ASN A 375 21.70 -4.55 -0.64
CA ASN A 375 21.69 -5.81 -1.39
C ASN A 375 22.94 -6.66 -1.10
N TYR A 376 23.16 -6.93 0.19
CA TYR A 376 24.18 -7.86 0.67
C TYR A 376 23.67 -8.68 1.85
N GLU A 377 24.14 -9.92 1.97
CA GLU A 377 23.73 -10.82 3.05
C GLU A 377 24.54 -10.53 4.31
N VAL A 378 23.86 -10.43 5.45
CA VAL A 378 24.50 -10.28 6.78
C VAL A 378 24.46 -11.55 7.62
N MET A 379 23.55 -12.46 7.30
CA MET A 379 23.36 -13.74 8.00
C MET A 379 23.07 -14.84 6.96
N PRO A 380 24.10 -15.36 6.26
CA PRO A 380 23.91 -16.26 5.11
C PRO A 380 23.10 -17.54 5.41
N ASP A 381 23.14 -18.03 6.65
CA ASP A 381 22.43 -19.25 7.08
C ASP A 381 21.00 -18.98 7.58
N HIS A 382 20.54 -17.73 7.55
CA HIS A 382 19.20 -17.38 8.01
C HIS A 382 18.13 -17.71 6.95
N PRO A 383 16.92 -18.18 7.32
CA PRO A 383 15.87 -18.51 6.35
C PRO A 383 15.38 -17.33 5.50
N TRP A 384 15.51 -16.11 6.03
CA TRP A 384 15.27 -14.88 5.27
C TRP A 384 16.56 -14.48 4.56
N SER A 385 16.46 -14.18 3.26
CA SER A 385 17.58 -13.77 2.40
C SER A 385 17.19 -12.54 1.62
N ILE A 386 18.08 -11.55 1.58
CA ILE A 386 17.84 -10.32 0.82
C ILE A 386 17.82 -10.59 -0.70
N LYS A 387 18.61 -11.57 -1.14
CA LYS A 387 18.60 -12.02 -2.54
C LYS A 387 17.23 -12.59 -2.93
N ARG A 388 16.53 -13.27 -2.02
CA ARG A 388 15.18 -13.78 -2.26
C ARG A 388 14.16 -12.64 -2.35
N VAL A 389 14.29 -11.59 -1.54
CA VAL A 389 13.41 -10.40 -1.59
C VAL A 389 13.42 -9.77 -2.99
N TYR A 390 14.60 -9.52 -3.57
CA TYR A 390 14.69 -8.91 -4.90
C TYR A 390 14.31 -9.84 -6.06
N GLN A 391 13.93 -11.10 -5.78
CA GLN A 391 13.31 -11.97 -6.76
C GLN A 391 11.79 -11.76 -6.87
N PHE A 392 11.17 -11.04 -5.93
CA PHE A 392 9.73 -10.81 -5.92
C PHE A 392 9.23 -10.12 -7.20
N GLN A 393 8.03 -10.50 -7.63
CA GLN A 393 7.50 -10.11 -8.94
C GLN A 393 7.44 -8.59 -9.17
N HIS A 394 7.15 -7.80 -8.14
CA HIS A 394 7.06 -6.35 -8.28
C HIS A 394 8.41 -5.67 -8.58
N PHE A 395 9.56 -6.33 -8.32
CA PHE A 395 10.87 -5.83 -8.74
C PHE A 395 11.13 -6.01 -10.24
N ARG A 396 10.28 -6.74 -10.98
CA ARG A 396 10.33 -6.76 -12.45
C ARG A 396 10.02 -5.40 -13.07
N THR A 397 9.38 -4.50 -12.31
CA THR A 397 9.22 -3.10 -12.70
C THR A 397 10.55 -2.36 -12.91
N PHE A 398 11.67 -2.91 -12.44
CA PHE A 398 13.01 -2.34 -12.62
C PHE A 398 13.69 -2.79 -13.92
N GLU A 399 13.10 -3.73 -14.66
CA GLU A 399 13.69 -4.24 -15.90
C GLU A 399 14.02 -3.08 -16.85
N ASP A 400 15.26 -3.10 -17.33
CA ASP A 400 15.86 -2.09 -18.21
C ASP A 400 16.01 -0.67 -17.60
N LEU A 401 15.84 -0.51 -16.27
CA LEU A 401 15.96 0.78 -15.58
C LEU A 401 17.02 0.76 -14.49
N ASP A 402 17.83 1.82 -14.43
CA ASP A 402 18.59 2.21 -13.24
C ASP A 402 17.65 2.94 -12.24
N ALA A 403 16.65 2.21 -11.73
CA ALA A 403 15.56 2.75 -10.91
C ALA A 403 16.01 3.20 -9.50
N VAL A 404 16.97 2.48 -8.92
CA VAL A 404 17.52 2.70 -7.58
C VAL A 404 19.01 2.38 -7.57
N SER A 405 19.73 2.94 -6.61
CA SER A 405 21.11 2.52 -6.32
C SER A 405 21.16 1.26 -5.47
N TRP A 406 22.28 0.55 -5.51
CA TRP A 406 22.51 -0.69 -4.77
C TRP A 406 23.77 -0.61 -3.92
N ILE A 407 23.64 -0.80 -2.61
CA ILE A 407 24.75 -1.09 -1.70
C ILE A 407 24.97 -2.60 -1.72
N ARG A 408 26.09 -3.08 -2.28
CA ARG A 408 26.37 -4.51 -2.48
C ARG A 408 27.32 -5.11 -1.43
N SER A 409 27.87 -4.27 -0.58
CA SER A 409 28.72 -4.65 0.55
C SER A 409 28.78 -3.50 1.56
N THR A 410 29.33 -3.75 2.74
CA THR A 410 29.56 -2.70 3.75
C THR A 410 30.51 -1.62 3.25
N ASP A 411 31.47 -1.98 2.41
CA ASP A 411 32.48 -1.06 1.88
C ASP A 411 31.89 -0.10 0.84
N ASP A 412 30.77 -0.48 0.21
CA ASP A 412 30.06 0.35 -0.76
C ASP A 412 29.17 1.42 -0.12
N ILE A 413 28.93 1.36 1.21
CA ILE A 413 27.97 2.25 1.88
C ILE A 413 28.38 3.72 1.70
N LEU A 414 29.56 4.11 2.20
CA LEU A 414 29.99 5.51 2.16
C LEU A 414 30.09 6.04 0.72
N PRO A 415 30.76 5.34 -0.23
CA PRO A 415 30.80 5.78 -1.63
C PRO A 415 29.41 5.96 -2.25
N THR A 416 28.47 5.05 -1.97
CA THR A 416 27.10 5.14 -2.52
C THR A 416 26.34 6.33 -1.94
N ILE A 417 26.43 6.55 -0.63
CA ILE A 417 25.79 7.68 0.03
C ILE A 417 26.38 9.02 -0.44
N ARG A 418 27.71 9.13 -0.51
CA ARG A 418 28.36 10.33 -1.05
C ARG A 418 27.94 10.61 -2.48
N ARG A 419 27.90 9.59 -3.34
CA ARG A 419 27.40 9.76 -4.70
C ARG A 419 25.95 10.22 -4.75
N ALA A 420 25.08 9.70 -3.88
CA ALA A 420 23.69 10.12 -3.79
C ALA A 420 23.51 11.58 -3.31
N ILE A 421 24.43 12.09 -2.48
CA ILE A 421 24.43 13.47 -2.00
C ILE A 421 25.05 14.42 -3.03
N ASP A 422 26.24 14.09 -3.51
CA ASP A 422 27.10 15.00 -4.27
C ASP A 422 26.79 14.96 -5.78
N CYS A 423 26.38 13.79 -6.29
CA CYS A 423 26.07 13.55 -7.70
C CYS A 423 24.71 12.84 -7.90
N PRO A 424 23.58 13.36 -7.35
CA PRO A 424 22.28 12.66 -7.34
C PRO A 424 21.73 12.34 -8.73
N MET A 425 22.15 13.06 -9.78
CA MET A 425 21.73 12.81 -11.16
C MET A 425 22.50 11.67 -11.83
N GLU A 426 23.60 11.21 -11.25
CA GLU A 426 24.42 10.12 -11.81
C GLU A 426 24.08 8.73 -11.28
N ILE A 427 23.17 8.66 -10.32
CA ILE A 427 22.82 7.45 -9.58
C ILE A 427 21.31 7.28 -9.58
N ALA A 428 20.80 6.05 -9.73
CA ALA A 428 19.38 5.81 -9.90
C ALA A 428 18.78 6.70 -11.00
N LYS A 429 19.44 6.74 -12.16
CA LYS A 429 19.19 7.74 -13.24
C LYS A 429 17.76 7.66 -13.78
N ASP A 430 17.18 6.47 -13.73
CA ASP A 430 15.86 6.17 -14.28
C ASP A 430 14.75 6.17 -13.21
N ARG A 431 15.02 6.70 -12.01
CA ARG A 431 14.04 6.76 -10.90
C ARG A 431 12.71 7.41 -11.28
N LEU A 432 12.72 8.44 -12.12
CA LEU A 432 11.49 9.10 -12.60
C LEU A 432 10.76 8.22 -13.63
N LEU A 433 11.50 7.55 -14.52
CA LEU A 433 10.93 6.58 -15.46
C LEU A 433 10.29 5.41 -14.71
N TRP A 434 10.95 4.91 -13.65
CA TRP A 434 10.38 3.87 -12.80
C TRP A 434 9.14 4.35 -12.07
N ARG A 435 9.18 5.54 -11.45
CA ARG A 435 8.01 6.18 -10.82
C ARG A 435 6.84 6.25 -11.80
N ASP A 436 7.06 6.75 -13.00
CA ASP A 436 6.00 6.96 -14.00
C ASP A 436 5.49 5.64 -14.60
N ARG A 437 6.35 4.62 -14.67
CA ARG A 437 5.95 3.25 -15.04
C ARG A 437 4.93 2.66 -14.08
N ILE A 438 5.05 2.94 -12.78
CA ILE A 438 4.18 2.34 -11.77
C ILE A 438 3.06 3.26 -11.29
N VAL A 439 3.21 4.57 -11.44
CA VAL A 439 2.26 5.60 -10.97
C VAL A 439 2.01 6.57 -12.11
N PHE A 440 0.79 6.55 -12.63
CA PHE A 440 0.34 7.57 -13.56
C PHE A 440 0.29 8.94 -12.89
N GLN A 441 1.01 9.89 -13.47
CA GLN A 441 1.00 11.31 -13.09
C GLN A 441 0.61 12.15 -14.30
N ASP A 442 -0.13 13.22 -14.04
CA ASP A 442 -0.52 14.20 -15.03
C ASP A 442 -0.34 15.59 -14.41
N GLN A 443 0.27 16.52 -15.15
CA GLN A 443 0.56 17.86 -14.64
C GLN A 443 -0.73 18.68 -14.40
N GLY A 444 -1.82 18.35 -15.09
CA GLY A 444 -3.09 19.06 -15.00
C GLY A 444 -4.07 18.51 -13.95
N SER A 445 -3.78 17.35 -13.34
CA SER A 445 -4.73 16.70 -12.44
C SER A 445 -4.05 15.86 -11.35
N THR A 446 -4.66 15.83 -10.16
CA THR A 446 -4.27 14.91 -9.08
C THR A 446 -4.95 13.55 -9.25
N ALA A 447 -4.42 12.48 -8.65
CA ALA A 447 -5.09 11.19 -8.65
C ALA A 447 -6.49 11.28 -8.01
N SER A 448 -6.60 12.06 -6.93
CA SER A 448 -7.87 12.37 -6.27
C SER A 448 -8.88 12.98 -7.24
N SER A 449 -8.49 13.99 -8.04
CA SER A 449 -9.38 14.60 -9.04
C SER A 449 -9.80 13.62 -10.13
N ARG A 450 -8.88 12.80 -10.67
CA ARG A 450 -9.22 11.78 -11.68
C ARG A 450 -10.16 10.71 -11.16
N ILE A 451 -10.02 10.32 -9.89
CA ILE A 451 -10.96 9.41 -9.23
C ILE A 451 -12.34 10.05 -9.18
N VAL A 452 -12.44 11.28 -8.69
CA VAL A 452 -13.73 11.99 -8.59
C VAL A 452 -14.36 12.16 -9.97
N ASP A 453 -13.60 12.62 -10.97
CA ASP A 453 -14.07 12.76 -12.35
C ASP A 453 -14.62 11.43 -12.88
N TYR A 454 -13.93 10.31 -12.65
CA TYR A 454 -14.40 9.00 -13.08
C TYR A 454 -15.67 8.55 -12.35
N LEU A 455 -15.78 8.83 -11.04
CA LEU A 455 -16.97 8.50 -10.27
C LEU A 455 -18.19 9.28 -10.78
N ILE A 456 -18.03 10.56 -11.14
CA ILE A 456 -19.16 11.43 -11.50
C ILE A 456 -19.53 11.42 -13.00
N THR A 457 -18.59 11.12 -13.91
CA THR A 457 -18.79 11.23 -15.38
C THR A 457 -19.65 10.13 -15.98
N THR A 458 -19.68 8.96 -15.37
CA THR A 458 -20.36 7.75 -15.87
C THR A 458 -21.88 7.77 -15.64
N HIS A 459 -22.40 8.93 -15.25
CA HIS A 459 -23.81 9.26 -15.10
C HIS A 459 -24.31 10.30 -16.14
N LYS A 460 -23.51 10.65 -17.15
CA LYS A 460 -23.95 11.49 -18.27
C LYS A 460 -24.26 10.67 -19.52
#